data_AF-A0A3B9MWQ1-F1
#
_entry.id   AF-A0A3B9MWQ1-F1
#
_cell.length_a   1.000
_cell.length_b   1.000
_cell.length_c   1.000
_cell.angle_alpha   90.00
_cell.angle_beta   90.00
_cell.angle_gamma   90.00
#
_symmetry.space_group_name_H-M   'P 1'
#
loop_
_entity.id
_entity.type
_entity.pdbx_description
1 polymer ?
#
loop_
_entity_poly.entity_id
_entity_poly.type
_entity_poly.pdbx_seq_one_letter_code
_entity_poly.pdbx_strand_id
1 'polypeptide(L)'
;MLKKGEICLGYVERVDFPGKGIITVSGEEETVTVKRVVPEQTVFFRVNKKRKGRAEGELLSVRDKSPDEVTPDCPHFGACGSCIYRQLNYGAQLKLKEEQVKRILDKVYINRGEEPDYNFEGIYKPPEVLEYRNKMEYSFGDEVKDGPLTCGLHKYGSHYDIVTATDCKIVDRDFRFLLEESIRFFKDRGVTYFHKNTGEGYLRHLLVRKSKETGDILIALVTTGNYLTQSGDTDKKNEEKLLKEYTERILHFNEINSLNGHIAGVIHVINDGVADVIKADSMDILYGKDHFFDRVLGLWFRITLFSFFQTNTLGAEVLYDRVRRYAESADSKFNTVYDLYCGTGTISQILASVSKKVIGVEIVEEAVEAAKLNAIHNKLENCEFIAGDVLKVLDDLTEKPDLIVLDPPRDGVNPKALKKILDLDVNNIIYVSCKPTSLARDLDIMLDSGYKVMRTCTIDLFPCTAHFETVCLLSKGDVKSQKLRVEFSLEDMDTDGFKQGATYNAIRDWIKEKYGYRVTNLNIAQVKQKHGIIERENYNKPKSPDSKQPGCSEEKVKAIEDAMRHFQMI
;
A
#
# COMPACT_ATOMS: atom_id res chain seq x y z
N MET A 1 12.87 -5.46 -38.04
CA MET A 1 13.48 -4.49 -37.11
C MET A 1 12.59 -3.29 -36.97
N LEU A 2 12.10 -3.04 -35.75
CA LEU A 2 11.31 -1.87 -35.39
C LEU A 2 12.03 -0.54 -35.70
N LYS A 3 11.32 0.40 -36.33
CA LYS A 3 11.79 1.76 -36.66
C LYS A 3 11.05 2.84 -35.87
N LYS A 4 11.73 3.94 -35.55
CA LYS A 4 11.08 5.10 -34.91
C LYS A 4 9.99 5.67 -35.82
N GLY A 5 8.83 5.96 -35.26
CA GLY A 5 7.64 6.45 -35.96
C GLY A 5 6.78 5.35 -36.57
N GLU A 6 7.25 4.10 -36.60
CA GLU A 6 6.49 2.96 -37.09
C GLU A 6 5.30 2.67 -36.18
N ILE A 7 4.17 2.32 -36.79
CA ILE A 7 2.97 1.85 -36.10
C ILE A 7 2.99 0.33 -36.17
N CYS A 8 3.01 -0.31 -34.99
CA CYS A 8 3.07 -1.74 -34.86
C CYS A 8 1.86 -2.26 -34.09
N LEU A 9 1.53 -3.51 -34.35
CA LEU A 9 0.57 -4.29 -33.59
C LEU A 9 1.34 -5.24 -32.67
N GLY A 10 1.04 -5.24 -31.38
CA GLY A 10 1.71 -6.12 -30.43
C GLY A 10 0.83 -6.59 -29.29
N TYR A 11 1.23 -7.70 -28.67
CA TYR A 11 0.55 -8.33 -27.55
C TYR A 11 1.20 -7.94 -26.23
N VAL A 12 0.40 -7.56 -25.24
CA VAL A 12 0.88 -7.16 -23.91
C VAL A 12 1.04 -8.40 -23.05
N GLU A 13 2.27 -8.89 -22.91
CA GLU A 13 2.56 -10.11 -22.15
C GLU A 13 2.38 -9.92 -20.65
N ARG A 14 2.79 -8.75 -20.15
CA ARG A 14 2.74 -8.40 -18.74
C ARG A 14 2.85 -6.89 -18.56
N VAL A 15 2.63 -6.43 -17.34
CA VAL A 15 2.89 -5.04 -16.94
C VAL A 15 3.87 -5.05 -15.77
N ASP A 16 5.03 -4.45 -15.97
CA ASP A 16 6.04 -4.23 -14.93
C ASP A 16 5.73 -2.94 -14.14
N PHE A 17 6.10 -2.91 -12.85
CA PHE A 17 5.89 -1.73 -12.01
C PHE A 17 6.80 -0.54 -12.45
N PRO A 18 6.31 0.71 -12.45
CA PRO A 18 4.92 1.14 -12.28
C PRO A 18 4.21 1.28 -13.63
N GLY A 19 3.25 0.41 -13.94
CA GLY A 19 2.36 0.57 -15.11
C GLY A 19 3.03 0.51 -16.48
N LYS A 20 4.14 -0.24 -16.63
CA LYS A 20 4.90 -0.39 -17.88
C LYS A 20 4.56 -1.72 -18.54
N GLY A 21 3.69 -1.70 -19.54
CA GLY A 21 3.38 -2.87 -20.36
C GLY A 21 4.60 -3.33 -21.17
N ILE A 22 4.87 -4.62 -21.13
CA ILE A 22 5.91 -5.27 -21.93
C ILE A 22 5.22 -5.98 -23.08
N ILE A 23 5.49 -5.49 -24.29
CA ILE A 23 4.84 -5.92 -25.51
C ILE A 23 5.81 -6.73 -26.36
N THR A 24 5.31 -7.83 -26.89
CA THR A 24 5.95 -8.58 -27.98
C THR A 24 5.26 -8.35 -29.30
N VAL A 25 6.07 -8.31 -30.36
CA VAL A 25 5.64 -8.08 -31.74
C VAL A 25 6.05 -9.30 -32.56
N SER A 26 5.10 -9.85 -33.31
CA SER A 26 5.37 -11.04 -34.13
C SER A 26 6.49 -10.77 -35.13
N GLY A 27 7.50 -11.65 -35.16
CA GLY A 27 8.66 -11.52 -36.04
C GLY A 27 9.76 -10.57 -35.55
N GLU A 28 9.63 -9.99 -34.35
CA GLU A 28 10.67 -9.16 -33.73
C GLU A 28 11.16 -9.78 -32.42
N GLU A 29 12.47 -9.83 -32.21
CA GLU A 29 13.06 -10.29 -30.94
C GLU A 29 13.06 -9.19 -29.86
N GLU A 30 12.93 -7.92 -30.26
CA GLU A 30 12.97 -6.77 -29.35
C GLU A 30 11.64 -6.63 -28.58
N THR A 31 11.72 -6.46 -27.26
CA THR A 31 10.54 -6.10 -26.45
C THR A 31 10.29 -4.60 -26.46
N VAL A 32 9.01 -4.20 -26.46
CA VAL A 32 8.59 -2.80 -26.45
C VAL A 32 7.91 -2.46 -25.12
N THR A 33 8.32 -1.36 -24.51
CA THR A 33 7.63 -0.82 -23.32
C THR A 33 6.58 0.21 -23.74
N VAL A 34 5.33 -0.02 -23.35
CA VAL A 34 4.20 0.90 -23.60
C VAL A 34 3.42 1.12 -22.31
N LYS A 35 3.03 2.36 -22.03
CA LYS A 35 2.21 2.71 -20.85
C LYS A 35 0.72 2.66 -21.18
N ARG A 36 -0.14 2.65 -20.14
CA ARG A 36 -1.61 2.65 -20.25
C ARG A 36 -2.19 1.39 -20.92
N VAL A 37 -1.51 0.27 -20.73
CA VAL A 37 -1.97 -1.04 -21.18
C VAL A 37 -2.06 -1.97 -19.99
N VAL A 38 -2.88 -3.02 -20.14
CA VAL A 38 -3.03 -4.10 -19.16
C VAL A 38 -2.64 -5.44 -19.82
N PRO A 39 -2.29 -6.48 -19.04
CA PRO A 39 -1.91 -7.77 -19.60
C PRO A 39 -2.98 -8.33 -20.53
N GLU A 40 -2.56 -9.13 -21.51
CA GLU A 40 -3.43 -9.84 -22.46
C GLU A 40 -4.18 -8.95 -23.46
N GLN A 41 -3.90 -7.65 -23.50
CA GLN A 41 -4.36 -6.79 -24.59
C GLN A 41 -3.56 -7.03 -25.87
N THR A 42 -4.21 -6.85 -27.00
CA THR A 42 -3.51 -6.58 -28.27
C THR A 42 -3.71 -5.12 -28.65
N VAL A 43 -2.63 -4.39 -28.90
CA VAL A 43 -2.65 -2.94 -29.06
C VAL A 43 -1.91 -2.47 -30.30
N PHE A 44 -2.41 -1.38 -30.88
CA PHE A 44 -1.65 -0.56 -31.82
C PHE A 44 -0.84 0.47 -31.05
N PHE A 45 0.45 0.55 -31.32
CA PHE A 45 1.34 1.53 -30.70
C PHE A 45 2.29 2.11 -31.73
N ARG A 46 2.76 3.34 -31.48
CA ARG A 46 3.79 4.00 -32.27
C ARG A 46 5.12 3.92 -31.55
N VAL A 47 6.18 3.50 -32.23
CA VAL A 47 7.54 3.46 -31.67
C VAL A 47 8.09 4.88 -31.53
N ASN A 48 8.32 5.34 -30.30
CA ASN A 48 8.81 6.69 -30.02
C ASN A 48 10.32 6.73 -29.83
N LYS A 49 10.91 5.70 -29.20
CA LYS A 49 12.35 5.61 -28.96
C LYS A 49 12.83 4.18 -29.17
N LYS A 50 14.06 4.05 -29.67
CA LYS A 50 14.76 2.77 -29.79
C LYS A 50 16.10 2.82 -29.06
N ARG A 51 16.41 1.77 -28.31
CA ARG A 51 17.69 1.52 -27.65
C ARG A 51 18.11 0.07 -27.93
N LYS A 52 19.36 -0.29 -27.66
CA LYS A 52 19.86 -1.66 -27.90
C LYS A 52 19.01 -2.69 -27.13
N GLY A 53 18.29 -3.54 -27.86
CA GLY A 53 17.45 -4.61 -27.31
C GLY A 53 16.12 -4.18 -26.68
N ARG A 54 15.76 -2.88 -26.73
CA ARG A 54 14.53 -2.35 -26.12
C ARG A 54 13.99 -1.16 -26.91
N ALA A 55 12.67 -1.11 -27.08
CA ALA A 55 11.99 0.07 -27.63
C ALA A 55 10.97 0.63 -26.63
N GLU A 56 10.64 1.91 -26.78
CA GLU A 56 9.52 2.55 -26.08
C GLU A 56 8.50 3.02 -27.10
N GLY A 57 7.22 2.77 -26.81
CA GLY A 57 6.11 3.15 -27.66
C GLY A 57 5.02 3.92 -26.93
N GLU A 58 4.16 4.55 -27.72
CA GLU A 58 2.95 5.23 -27.27
C GLU A 58 1.73 4.47 -27.78
N LEU A 59 0.82 4.17 -26.87
CA LEU A 59 -0.45 3.53 -27.18
C LEU A 59 -1.28 4.42 -28.11
N LEU A 60 -1.75 3.87 -29.23
CA LEU A 60 -2.68 4.55 -30.13
C LEU A 60 -4.11 4.06 -29.91
N SER A 61 -4.30 2.73 -29.89
CA SER A 61 -5.60 2.11 -29.66
C SER A 61 -5.45 0.66 -29.19
N VAL A 62 -6.49 0.15 -28.52
CA VAL A 62 -6.61 -1.26 -28.15
C VAL A 62 -7.42 -1.97 -29.24
N ARG A 63 -6.86 -3.03 -29.84
CA ARG A 63 -7.55 -3.88 -30.81
C ARG A 63 -8.40 -4.92 -30.10
N ASP A 64 -7.75 -5.71 -29.25
CA ASP A 64 -8.39 -6.76 -28.44
C ASP A 64 -8.21 -6.42 -26.98
N LYS A 65 -9.32 -6.39 -26.25
CA LYS A 65 -9.34 -6.16 -24.80
C LYS A 65 -8.89 -7.42 -24.06
N SER A 66 -8.32 -7.22 -22.89
CA SER A 66 -8.09 -8.29 -21.91
C SER A 66 -9.42 -8.83 -21.40
N PRO A 67 -9.53 -10.15 -21.14
CA PRO A 67 -10.75 -10.77 -20.62
C PRO A 67 -11.18 -10.24 -19.26
N ASP A 68 -10.23 -9.67 -18.49
CA ASP A 68 -10.48 -9.11 -17.16
C ASP A 68 -10.94 -7.64 -17.19
N GLU A 69 -11.04 -7.04 -18.38
CA GLU A 69 -11.45 -5.64 -18.51
C GLU A 69 -12.92 -5.41 -18.16
N VAL A 70 -13.16 -4.30 -17.47
CA VAL A 70 -14.49 -3.75 -17.17
C VAL A 70 -14.59 -2.33 -17.70
N THR A 71 -15.81 -1.86 -17.96
CA THR A 71 -16.04 -0.45 -18.28
C THR A 71 -15.70 0.40 -17.04
N PRO A 72 -14.77 1.36 -17.14
CA PRO A 72 -14.46 2.25 -16.02
C PRO A 72 -15.69 3.06 -15.61
N ASP A 73 -15.97 3.08 -14.31
CA ASP A 73 -17.08 3.79 -13.67
C ASP A 73 -16.74 5.25 -13.28
N CYS A 74 -15.58 5.76 -13.71
CA CYS A 74 -15.17 7.15 -13.51
C CYS A 74 -15.18 7.90 -14.85
N PRO A 75 -15.92 9.02 -14.97
CA PRO A 75 -16.00 9.77 -16.22
C PRO A 75 -14.66 10.39 -16.65
N HIS A 76 -13.71 10.51 -15.72
CA HIS A 76 -12.39 11.09 -15.98
C HIS A 76 -11.31 10.03 -16.27
N PHE A 77 -11.66 8.74 -16.34
CA PHE A 77 -10.69 7.70 -16.62
C PHE A 77 -10.01 7.93 -17.98
N GLY A 78 -8.68 7.80 -18.01
CA GLY A 78 -7.86 8.02 -19.20
C GLY A 78 -7.45 9.48 -19.44
N ALA A 79 -8.22 10.45 -18.96
CA ALA A 79 -7.83 11.87 -18.93
C ALA A 79 -7.09 12.20 -17.62
N CYS A 80 -7.66 11.82 -16.47
CA CYS A 80 -7.02 11.94 -15.16
C CYS A 80 -5.85 10.96 -15.03
N GLY A 81 -4.73 11.42 -14.47
CA GLY A 81 -3.50 10.63 -14.32
C GLY A 81 -3.49 9.60 -13.19
N SER A 82 -4.51 9.54 -12.33
CA SER A 82 -4.43 8.81 -11.05
C SER A 82 -4.76 7.31 -11.14
N CYS A 83 -5.96 6.95 -11.62
CA CYS A 83 -6.49 5.59 -11.51
C CYS A 83 -6.22 4.75 -12.77
N ILE A 84 -5.00 4.28 -13.00
CA ILE A 84 -4.61 3.63 -14.26
C ILE A 84 -5.13 2.18 -14.44
N TYR A 85 -5.58 1.52 -13.37
CA TYR A 85 -6.05 0.12 -13.41
C TYR A 85 -7.56 -0.02 -13.27
N ARG A 86 -8.30 1.09 -13.29
CA ARG A 86 -9.76 1.10 -13.14
C ARG A 86 -10.52 0.38 -14.26
N GLN A 87 -9.86 0.13 -15.39
CA GLN A 87 -10.39 -0.70 -16.48
C GLN A 87 -10.28 -2.20 -16.21
N LEU A 88 -9.69 -2.64 -15.10
CA LEU A 88 -9.64 -4.05 -14.70
C LEU A 88 -10.63 -4.31 -13.56
N ASN A 89 -11.26 -5.49 -13.58
CA ASN A 89 -11.96 -5.96 -12.39
C ASN A 89 -10.99 -6.03 -11.19
N TYR A 90 -11.50 -5.84 -9.97
CA TYR A 90 -10.63 -5.66 -8.82
C TYR A 90 -9.73 -6.89 -8.51
N GLY A 91 -10.22 -8.10 -8.77
CA GLY A 91 -9.42 -9.33 -8.62
C GLY A 91 -8.20 -9.33 -9.55
N ALA A 92 -8.38 -8.91 -10.80
CA ALA A 92 -7.29 -8.76 -11.76
C ALA A 92 -6.30 -7.65 -11.38
N GLN A 93 -6.78 -6.56 -10.76
CA GLN A 93 -5.88 -5.53 -10.21
C GLN A 93 -4.96 -6.10 -9.13
N LEU A 94 -5.53 -6.87 -8.18
CA LEU A 94 -4.77 -7.51 -7.11
C LEU A 94 -3.73 -8.49 -7.67
N LYS A 95 -4.15 -9.39 -8.57
CA LYS A 95 -3.26 -10.35 -9.23
C LYS A 95 -2.11 -9.66 -9.95
N LEU A 96 -2.40 -8.59 -10.71
CA LEU A 96 -1.39 -7.82 -11.43
C LEU A 96 -0.35 -7.22 -10.48
N LYS A 97 -0.79 -6.59 -9.38
CA LYS A 97 0.12 -6.00 -8.38
C LYS A 97 0.94 -7.07 -7.66
N GLU A 98 0.31 -8.18 -7.31
CA GLU A 98 0.95 -9.32 -6.66
C GLU A 98 2.08 -9.89 -7.53
N GLU A 99 1.82 -10.15 -8.81
CA GLU A 99 2.83 -10.62 -9.76
C GLU A 99 3.97 -9.62 -9.98
N GLN A 100 3.67 -8.31 -9.96
CA GLN A 100 4.68 -7.26 -10.05
C GLN A 100 5.64 -7.28 -8.87
N VAL A 101 5.11 -7.35 -7.64
CA VAL A 101 5.93 -7.42 -6.41
C VAL A 101 6.74 -8.70 -6.41
N LYS A 102 6.09 -9.85 -6.61
CA LYS A 102 6.76 -11.15 -6.56
C LYS A 102 7.92 -11.21 -7.56
N ARG A 103 7.72 -10.74 -8.79
CA ARG A 103 8.78 -10.69 -9.81
C ARG A 103 9.95 -9.79 -9.43
N ILE A 104 9.71 -8.72 -8.67
CA ILE A 104 10.77 -7.82 -8.21
C ILE A 104 11.56 -8.46 -7.07
N LEU A 105 10.87 -9.09 -6.11
CA LEU A 105 11.51 -9.76 -4.97
C LEU A 105 12.25 -11.03 -5.41
N ASP A 106 11.65 -11.87 -6.26
CA ASP A 106 12.30 -13.08 -6.81
C ASP A 106 13.60 -12.74 -7.53
N LYS A 107 13.67 -11.60 -8.23
CA LYS A 107 14.88 -11.15 -8.92
C LYS A 107 16.06 -10.93 -7.98
N VAL A 108 15.83 -10.58 -6.72
CA VAL A 108 16.91 -10.43 -5.73
C VAL A 108 17.65 -11.76 -5.56
N TYR A 109 16.90 -12.86 -5.42
CA TYR A 109 17.45 -14.22 -5.29
C TYR A 109 18.02 -14.74 -6.61
N ILE A 110 17.28 -14.59 -7.71
CA ILE A 110 17.70 -15.08 -9.02
C ILE A 110 19.02 -14.43 -9.46
N ASN A 111 19.21 -13.14 -9.18
CA ASN A 111 20.47 -12.44 -9.50
C ASN A 111 21.67 -12.96 -8.69
N ARG A 112 21.41 -13.61 -7.55
CA ARG A 112 22.41 -14.29 -6.70
C ARG A 112 22.64 -15.74 -7.11
N GLY A 113 21.88 -16.27 -8.07
CA GLY A 113 21.89 -17.69 -8.42
C GLY A 113 21.18 -18.56 -7.38
N GLU A 114 20.30 -17.97 -6.57
CA GLU A 114 19.54 -18.62 -5.52
C GLU A 114 18.06 -18.76 -5.91
N GLU A 115 17.41 -19.78 -5.38
CA GLU A 115 15.95 -19.88 -5.45
C GLU A 115 15.31 -18.97 -4.39
N PRO A 116 14.19 -18.29 -4.70
CA PRO A 116 13.42 -17.55 -3.71
C PRO A 116 13.03 -18.42 -2.49
N ASP A 117 13.61 -18.11 -1.34
CA ASP A 117 13.37 -18.81 -0.06
C ASP A 117 12.73 -17.85 0.95
N TYR A 118 11.45 -17.52 0.73
CA TYR A 118 10.65 -16.69 1.62
C TYR A 118 9.16 -17.05 1.51
N ASN A 119 8.40 -16.84 2.60
CA ASN A 119 6.95 -17.02 2.56
C ASN A 119 6.26 -15.77 2.00
N PHE A 120 5.76 -15.85 0.77
CA PHE A 120 4.93 -14.80 0.18
C PHE A 120 3.45 -15.02 0.49
N GLU A 121 2.88 -14.12 1.29
CA GLU A 121 1.49 -14.24 1.76
C GLU A 121 0.46 -13.65 0.78
N GLY A 122 0.92 -13.14 -0.36
CA GLY A 122 0.09 -12.50 -1.38
C GLY A 122 -0.21 -11.04 -1.07
N ILE A 123 -1.33 -10.55 -1.61
CA ILE A 123 -1.79 -9.17 -1.46
C ILE A 123 -3.07 -9.08 -0.61
N TYR A 124 -3.04 -8.20 0.39
CA TYR A 124 -4.17 -7.87 1.24
C TYR A 124 -4.91 -6.65 0.70
N LYS A 125 -6.24 -6.76 0.63
CA LYS A 125 -7.13 -5.67 0.24
C LYS A 125 -7.57 -4.84 1.46
N PRO A 126 -7.79 -3.53 1.30
CA PRO A 126 -8.48 -2.74 2.31
C PRO A 126 -9.95 -3.17 2.42
N PRO A 127 -10.63 -2.85 3.54
CA PRO A 127 -12.07 -3.05 3.68
C PRO A 127 -12.88 -2.31 2.61
N GLU A 128 -12.42 -1.12 2.21
CA GLU A 128 -13.06 -0.26 1.22
C GLU A 128 -12.13 0.05 0.04
N VAL A 129 -12.66 -0.10 -1.18
CA VAL A 129 -11.91 0.13 -2.44
C VAL A 129 -12.37 1.37 -3.21
N LEU A 130 -13.48 1.96 -2.77
CA LEU A 130 -14.03 3.24 -3.23
C LEU A 130 -14.06 4.21 -2.05
N GLU A 131 -14.03 5.51 -2.33
CA GLU A 131 -14.11 6.58 -1.34
C GLU A 131 -13.12 6.45 -0.16
N TYR A 132 -12.03 5.70 -0.36
CA TYR A 132 -11.05 5.38 0.68
C TYR A 132 -10.13 6.56 1.03
N ARG A 133 -10.03 7.55 0.15
CA ARG A 133 -9.00 8.59 0.20
C ARG A 133 -9.42 9.73 1.12
N ASN A 134 -8.65 9.93 2.19
CA ASN A 134 -8.91 10.91 3.25
C ASN A 134 -8.22 12.28 3.04
N LYS A 135 -7.41 12.44 1.98
CA LYS A 135 -6.72 13.70 1.62
C LYS A 135 -6.72 13.90 0.11
N MET A 136 -7.07 15.11 -0.32
CA MET A 136 -6.87 15.59 -1.69
C MET A 136 -6.20 16.95 -1.71
N GLU A 137 -5.39 17.11 -2.76
CA GLU A 137 -4.76 18.37 -3.15
C GLU A 137 -5.19 18.61 -4.59
N TYR A 138 -6.05 19.59 -4.79
CA TYR A 138 -6.53 19.99 -6.11
C TYR A 138 -5.80 21.26 -6.55
N SER A 139 -5.48 21.38 -7.83
CA SER A 139 -4.89 22.58 -8.42
C SER A 139 -5.98 23.38 -9.13
N PHE A 140 -6.00 24.68 -8.91
CA PHE A 140 -6.76 25.61 -9.74
C PHE A 140 -6.02 25.82 -11.06
N GLY A 141 -6.77 25.93 -12.16
CA GLY A 141 -6.21 26.05 -13.50
C GLY A 141 -7.29 26.17 -14.56
N ASP A 142 -6.94 25.79 -15.78
CA ASP A 142 -7.86 25.58 -16.89
C ASP A 142 -7.70 24.18 -17.49
N GLU A 143 -8.75 23.71 -18.16
CA GLU A 143 -8.72 22.41 -18.83
C GLU A 143 -8.01 22.44 -20.19
N VAL A 144 -8.08 23.61 -20.82
CA VAL A 144 -7.44 24.00 -22.06
C VAL A 144 -7.01 25.44 -21.86
N LYS A 145 -5.90 25.82 -22.49
CA LYS A 145 -5.34 27.17 -22.37
C LYS A 145 -6.41 28.27 -22.56
N ASP A 146 -6.46 29.20 -21.61
CA ASP A 146 -7.38 30.35 -21.57
C ASP A 146 -8.86 29.93 -21.44
N GLY A 147 -9.10 28.70 -20.99
CA GLY A 147 -10.43 28.15 -20.72
C GLY A 147 -11.05 28.66 -19.41
N PRO A 148 -12.26 28.18 -19.07
CA PRO A 148 -12.92 28.56 -17.82
C PRO A 148 -12.15 28.05 -16.59
N LEU A 149 -12.28 28.77 -15.47
CA LEU A 149 -11.72 28.37 -14.18
C LEU A 149 -12.14 26.94 -13.83
N THR A 150 -11.13 26.12 -13.57
CA THR A 150 -11.20 24.69 -13.25
C THR A 150 -10.44 24.48 -11.94
N CYS A 151 -10.86 23.50 -11.15
CA CYS A 151 -10.08 23.02 -10.02
C CYS A 151 -10.13 21.49 -10.00
N GLY A 152 -8.98 20.84 -9.88
CA GLY A 152 -8.96 19.38 -9.99
C GLY A 152 -7.57 18.80 -10.03
N LEU A 153 -7.38 17.78 -10.88
CA LEU A 153 -6.15 17.02 -11.00
C LEU A 153 -5.50 17.29 -12.35
N HIS A 154 -4.17 17.15 -12.43
CA HIS A 154 -3.48 17.24 -13.71
C HIS A 154 -3.91 16.14 -14.67
N LYS A 155 -4.11 16.50 -15.94
CA LYS A 155 -4.30 15.53 -17.01
C LYS A 155 -3.06 14.67 -17.18
N TYR A 156 -3.25 13.41 -17.53
CA TYR A 156 -2.15 12.50 -17.81
C TYR A 156 -1.23 13.06 -18.90
N GLY A 157 0.06 13.13 -18.60
CA GLY A 157 1.06 13.63 -19.54
C GLY A 157 1.11 15.16 -19.68
N SER A 158 0.33 15.91 -18.90
CA SER A 158 0.36 17.37 -18.83
C SER A 158 0.63 17.85 -17.42
N HIS A 159 1.40 18.94 -17.29
CA HIS A 159 1.66 19.64 -16.04
C HIS A 159 0.88 20.96 -15.93
N TYR A 160 0.11 21.29 -16.96
CA TYR A 160 -0.62 22.55 -17.06
C TYR A 160 -2.13 22.32 -17.06
N ASP A 161 -2.59 21.34 -17.85
CA ASP A 161 -4.02 21.12 -18.04
C ASP A 161 -4.63 20.42 -16.82
N ILE A 162 -5.68 21.01 -16.28
CA ILE A 162 -6.40 20.52 -15.11
C ILE A 162 -7.72 19.89 -15.56
N VAL A 163 -8.04 18.70 -15.05
CA VAL A 163 -9.37 18.09 -15.17
C VAL A 163 -10.08 18.22 -13.84
N THR A 164 -11.24 18.91 -13.82
CA THR A 164 -12.11 18.90 -12.64
C THR A 164 -12.52 17.47 -12.35
N ALA A 165 -12.09 16.94 -11.21
CA ALA A 165 -12.33 15.56 -10.82
C ALA A 165 -13.75 15.37 -10.25
N THR A 166 -14.76 15.76 -11.03
CA THR A 166 -16.17 15.51 -10.70
C THR A 166 -16.41 14.01 -10.56
N ASP A 167 -17.30 13.58 -9.67
CA ASP A 167 -17.61 12.15 -9.49
C ASP A 167 -16.36 11.24 -9.27
N CYS A 168 -15.28 11.79 -8.70
CA CYS A 168 -14.09 11.02 -8.35
C CYS A 168 -14.43 9.96 -7.29
N LYS A 169 -14.41 8.68 -7.69
CA LYS A 169 -14.87 7.58 -6.82
C LYS A 169 -13.87 7.12 -5.75
N ILE A 170 -12.67 7.72 -5.68
CA ILE A 170 -11.70 7.36 -4.63
C ILE A 170 -11.80 8.27 -3.41
N VAL A 171 -12.59 9.34 -3.47
CA VAL A 171 -12.81 10.29 -2.37
C VAL A 171 -14.28 10.27 -1.97
N ASP A 172 -14.57 10.65 -0.74
CA ASP A 172 -15.94 10.81 -0.24
C ASP A 172 -16.71 11.91 -1.01
N ARG A 173 -18.04 11.82 -1.03
CA ARG A 173 -18.94 12.81 -1.63
C ARG A 173 -18.64 14.25 -1.22
N ASP A 174 -18.27 14.48 0.04
CA ASP A 174 -18.01 15.82 0.56
C ASP A 174 -16.85 16.50 -0.16
N PHE A 175 -15.82 15.74 -0.58
CA PHE A 175 -14.71 16.28 -1.35
C PHE A 175 -15.19 16.83 -2.70
N ARG A 176 -16.02 16.05 -3.39
CA ARG A 176 -16.55 16.40 -4.71
C ARG A 176 -17.46 17.63 -4.61
N PHE A 177 -18.32 17.64 -3.59
CA PHE A 177 -19.22 18.74 -3.32
C PHE A 177 -18.44 20.04 -3.01
N LEU A 178 -17.48 19.99 -2.08
CA LEU A 178 -16.67 21.16 -1.71
C LEU A 178 -15.82 21.66 -2.88
N LEU A 179 -15.30 20.77 -3.72
CA LEU A 179 -14.59 21.12 -4.95
C LEU A 179 -15.48 21.92 -5.90
N GLU A 180 -16.67 21.40 -6.23
CA GLU A 180 -17.60 22.03 -7.16
C GLU A 180 -18.11 23.39 -6.64
N GLU A 181 -18.44 23.47 -5.35
CA GLU A 181 -18.90 24.72 -4.74
C GLU A 181 -17.79 25.77 -4.65
N SER A 182 -16.53 25.36 -4.45
CA SER A 182 -15.39 26.27 -4.50
C SER A 182 -15.18 26.84 -5.89
N ILE A 183 -15.24 25.99 -6.94
CA ILE A 183 -15.15 26.45 -8.34
C ILE A 183 -16.25 27.46 -8.63
N ARG A 184 -17.51 27.13 -8.28
CA ARG A 184 -18.66 28.00 -8.52
C ARG A 184 -18.48 29.35 -7.81
N PHE A 185 -18.11 29.34 -6.53
CA PHE A 185 -17.94 30.56 -5.74
C PHE A 185 -16.93 31.54 -6.36
N PHE A 186 -15.76 31.05 -6.76
CA PHE A 186 -14.70 31.90 -7.33
C PHE A 186 -14.98 32.32 -8.76
N LYS A 187 -15.57 31.42 -9.57
CA LYS A 187 -15.98 31.74 -10.94
C LYS A 187 -17.01 32.86 -10.97
N ASP A 188 -18.02 32.82 -10.10
CA ASP A 188 -19.08 33.84 -10.02
C ASP A 188 -18.53 35.23 -9.63
N ARG A 189 -17.35 35.27 -9.00
CA ARG A 189 -16.65 36.49 -8.57
C ARG A 189 -15.52 36.91 -9.50
N GLY A 190 -15.30 36.19 -10.60
CA GLY A 190 -14.25 36.49 -11.56
C GLY A 190 -12.82 36.35 -11.01
N VAL A 191 -12.63 35.56 -9.95
CA VAL A 191 -11.30 35.34 -9.35
C VAL A 191 -10.54 34.31 -10.18
N THR A 192 -9.31 34.65 -10.56
CA THR A 192 -8.47 33.82 -11.45
C THR A 192 -7.43 33.01 -10.69
N TYR A 193 -6.93 31.97 -11.36
CA TYR A 193 -5.88 31.09 -10.84
C TYR A 193 -4.49 31.63 -11.14
N PHE A 194 -3.49 31.16 -10.39
CA PHE A 194 -2.10 31.55 -10.56
C PHE A 194 -1.47 30.90 -11.80
N HIS A 195 -1.08 31.71 -12.78
CA HIS A 195 -0.39 31.31 -13.98
C HIS A 195 1.12 31.30 -13.75
N LYS A 196 1.72 30.11 -13.65
CA LYS A 196 3.18 29.93 -13.38
C LYS A 196 4.10 30.66 -14.38
N ASN A 197 3.66 30.80 -15.63
CA ASN A 197 4.46 31.41 -16.69
C ASN A 197 4.48 32.94 -16.60
N THR A 198 3.39 33.57 -16.14
CA THR A 198 3.29 35.03 -16.03
C THR A 198 3.53 35.52 -14.61
N GLY A 199 3.35 34.65 -13.60
CA GLY A 199 3.39 35.02 -12.19
C GLY A 199 2.13 35.77 -11.73
N GLU A 200 1.06 35.74 -12.51
CA GLU A 200 -0.18 36.48 -12.25
C GLU A 200 -1.30 35.57 -11.76
N GLY A 201 -2.27 36.13 -11.04
CA GLY A 201 -3.43 35.42 -10.51
C GLY A 201 -3.31 35.08 -9.03
N TYR A 202 -4.39 34.51 -8.47
CA TYR A 202 -4.55 34.39 -7.03
C TYR A 202 -4.71 32.94 -6.55
N LEU A 203 -5.65 32.18 -7.12
CA LEU A 203 -5.97 30.83 -6.64
C LEU A 203 -4.90 29.83 -7.06
N ARG A 204 -4.41 29.01 -6.13
CA ARG A 204 -3.38 27.99 -6.43
C ARG A 204 -3.90 26.58 -6.23
N HIS A 205 -4.30 26.26 -5.00
CA HIS A 205 -4.74 24.92 -4.65
C HIS A 205 -5.94 24.93 -3.71
N LEU A 206 -6.68 23.84 -3.72
CA LEU A 206 -7.70 23.51 -2.73
C LEU A 206 -7.31 22.19 -2.07
N LEU A 207 -7.05 22.20 -0.77
CA LEU A 207 -6.85 20.98 0.00
C LEU A 207 -8.13 20.62 0.73
N VAL A 208 -8.45 19.33 0.75
CA VAL A 208 -9.50 18.77 1.57
C VAL A 208 -8.95 17.56 2.31
N ARG A 209 -9.19 17.49 3.61
CA ARG A 209 -8.95 16.31 4.46
C ARG A 209 -10.24 15.94 5.17
N LYS A 210 -10.49 14.65 5.36
CA LYS A 210 -11.63 14.14 6.12
C LYS A 210 -11.22 12.96 6.98
N SER A 211 -11.55 12.97 8.28
CA SER A 211 -11.39 11.79 9.15
C SER A 211 -12.32 10.67 8.70
N LYS A 212 -11.81 9.44 8.68
CA LYS A 212 -12.64 8.26 8.42
C LYS A 212 -13.51 7.90 9.63
N GLU A 213 -13.00 8.11 10.84
CA GLU A 213 -13.71 7.80 12.09
C GLU A 213 -14.75 8.86 12.47
N THR A 214 -14.38 10.14 12.52
CA THR A 214 -15.24 11.21 13.05
C THR A 214 -16.04 11.94 11.98
N GLY A 215 -15.60 11.86 10.71
CA GLY A 215 -16.15 12.66 9.63
C GLY A 215 -15.73 14.13 9.66
N ASP A 216 -14.83 14.53 10.55
CA ASP A 216 -14.30 15.91 10.61
C ASP A 216 -13.53 16.27 9.33
N ILE A 217 -13.76 17.48 8.82
CA ILE A 217 -13.22 17.99 7.56
C ILE A 217 -12.35 19.21 7.82
N LEU A 218 -11.14 19.22 7.25
CA LEU A 218 -10.35 20.43 7.04
C LEU A 218 -10.40 20.78 5.56
N ILE A 219 -10.70 22.05 5.27
CA ILE A 219 -10.59 22.61 3.93
C ILE A 219 -9.60 23.78 3.97
N ALA A 220 -8.65 23.77 3.03
CA ALA A 220 -7.67 24.84 2.91
C ALA A 220 -7.67 25.44 1.51
N LEU A 221 -7.83 26.75 1.45
CA LEU A 221 -7.64 27.54 0.24
C LEU A 221 -6.20 28.02 0.19
N VAL A 222 -5.45 27.62 -0.85
CA VAL A 222 -4.08 28.07 -1.08
C VAL A 222 -4.07 29.13 -2.16
N THR A 223 -3.48 30.28 -1.87
CA THR A 223 -3.43 31.43 -2.79
C THR A 223 -2.03 32.03 -2.85
N THR A 224 -1.82 32.98 -3.76
CA THR A 224 -0.71 33.94 -3.63
C THR A 224 -1.01 34.93 -2.51
N GLY A 225 0.01 35.61 -1.99
CA GLY A 225 -0.13 36.63 -0.95
C GLY A 225 -0.56 38.00 -1.48
N ASN A 226 -0.67 38.14 -2.80
CA ASN A 226 -1.08 39.37 -3.46
C ASN A 226 -2.43 39.18 -4.17
N TYR A 227 -3.52 39.49 -3.48
CA TYR A 227 -4.80 39.72 -4.13
C TYR A 227 -4.79 41.09 -4.80
N LEU A 228 -4.90 41.15 -6.13
CA LEU A 228 -4.69 42.38 -6.90
C LEU A 228 -6.01 42.98 -7.39
N THR A 229 -6.09 44.31 -7.36
CA THR A 229 -7.09 45.11 -8.10
C THR A 229 -6.88 45.01 -9.61
N GLN A 230 -7.84 45.51 -10.40
CA GLN A 230 -7.66 45.71 -11.85
C GLN A 230 -6.50 46.66 -12.21
N SER A 231 -6.09 47.56 -11.30
CA SER A 231 -4.94 48.46 -11.50
C SER A 231 -3.60 47.82 -11.11
N GLY A 232 -3.61 46.59 -10.56
CA GLY A 232 -2.40 45.87 -10.15
C GLY A 232 -1.93 46.16 -8.72
N ASP A 233 -2.69 46.96 -7.96
CA ASP A 233 -2.41 47.23 -6.54
C ASP A 233 -2.97 46.14 -5.64
N THR A 234 -2.30 45.83 -4.52
CA THR A 234 -2.80 44.86 -3.52
C THR A 234 -4.10 45.36 -2.87
N ASP A 235 -5.13 44.53 -2.88
CA ASP A 235 -6.48 44.82 -2.38
C ASP A 235 -6.85 43.95 -1.18
N LYS A 236 -6.14 44.15 -0.07
CA LYS A 236 -6.35 43.37 1.16
C LYS A 236 -7.78 43.42 1.68
N LYS A 237 -8.47 44.56 1.50
CA LYS A 237 -9.85 44.72 2.00
C LYS A 237 -10.83 43.83 1.23
N ASN A 238 -10.71 43.76 -0.09
CA ASN A 238 -11.55 42.86 -0.87
C ASN A 238 -11.13 41.40 -0.70
N GLU A 239 -9.85 41.11 -0.46
CA GLU A 239 -9.38 39.78 -0.10
C GLU A 239 -10.02 39.28 1.21
N GLU A 240 -9.94 40.06 2.29
CA GLU A 240 -10.57 39.73 3.58
C GLU A 240 -12.07 39.49 3.42
N LYS A 241 -12.75 40.33 2.63
CA LYS A 241 -14.17 40.16 2.32
C LYS A 241 -14.44 38.86 1.54
N LEU A 242 -13.63 38.57 0.53
CA LEU A 242 -13.74 37.36 -0.30
C LEU A 242 -13.56 36.09 0.55
N LEU A 243 -12.53 36.06 1.40
CA LEU A 243 -12.23 34.94 2.30
C LEU A 243 -13.34 34.73 3.33
N LYS A 244 -13.88 35.83 3.88
CA LYS A 244 -15.03 35.77 4.79
C LYS A 244 -16.27 35.20 4.12
N GLU A 245 -16.65 35.72 2.95
CA GLU A 245 -17.80 35.21 2.19
C GLU A 245 -17.63 33.74 1.79
N TYR A 246 -16.40 33.33 1.44
CA TYR A 246 -16.11 31.93 1.13
C TYR A 246 -16.31 31.05 2.38
N THR A 247 -15.76 31.47 3.51
CA THR A 247 -15.88 30.76 4.79
C THR A 247 -17.35 30.62 5.20
N GLU A 248 -18.13 31.70 5.17
CA GLU A 248 -19.56 31.69 5.47
C GLU A 248 -20.33 30.73 4.56
N ARG A 249 -19.99 30.68 3.26
CA ARG A 249 -20.61 29.72 2.33
C ARG A 249 -20.28 28.27 2.66
N ILE A 250 -19.02 27.96 2.98
CA ILE A 250 -18.62 26.60 3.36
C ILE A 250 -19.35 26.16 4.64
N LEU A 251 -19.44 27.05 5.64
CA LEU A 251 -20.14 26.77 6.89
C LEU A 251 -21.64 26.63 6.68
N HIS A 252 -22.24 27.42 5.79
CA HIS A 252 -23.65 27.27 5.46
C HIS A 252 -24.00 25.85 4.97
N PHE A 253 -23.15 25.23 4.15
CA PHE A 253 -23.36 23.85 3.70
C PHE A 253 -23.32 22.82 4.83
N ASN A 254 -22.52 23.09 5.86
CA ASN A 254 -22.51 22.31 7.10
C ASN A 254 -23.82 22.49 7.87
N GLU A 255 -24.34 23.71 7.99
CA GLU A 255 -25.59 24.02 8.71
C GLU A 255 -26.83 23.39 8.07
N ILE A 256 -26.90 23.37 6.74
CA ILE A 256 -28.04 22.79 6.02
C ILE A 256 -27.87 21.28 5.74
N ASN A 257 -26.91 20.61 6.39
CA ASN A 257 -26.63 19.18 6.24
C ASN A 257 -26.42 18.73 4.78
N SER A 258 -25.75 19.56 3.98
CA SER A 258 -25.34 19.17 2.62
C SER A 258 -24.11 18.27 2.60
N LEU A 259 -23.34 18.28 3.69
CA LEU A 259 -22.17 17.44 3.92
C LEU A 259 -22.52 16.23 4.80
N ASN A 260 -21.89 15.10 4.53
CA ASN A 260 -21.98 13.91 5.39
C ASN A 260 -21.07 14.04 6.63
N GLY A 261 -19.98 14.79 6.52
CA GLY A 261 -19.07 15.12 7.60
C GLY A 261 -19.33 16.50 8.23
N HIS A 262 -18.38 16.94 9.06
CA HIS A 262 -18.47 18.22 9.76
C HIS A 262 -17.25 19.09 9.49
N ILE A 263 -17.44 20.37 9.20
CA ILE A 263 -16.30 21.29 9.00
C ILE A 263 -15.62 21.56 10.35
N ALA A 264 -14.47 20.92 10.58
CA ALA A 264 -13.63 21.15 11.75
C ALA A 264 -12.78 22.42 11.59
N GLY A 265 -12.43 22.79 10.35
CA GLY A 265 -11.67 24.00 10.07
C GLY A 265 -11.69 24.46 8.62
N VAL A 266 -11.69 25.79 8.45
CA VAL A 266 -11.47 26.48 7.17
C VAL A 266 -10.19 27.28 7.30
N ILE A 267 -9.26 27.05 6.40
CA ILE A 267 -7.88 27.55 6.51
C ILE A 267 -7.51 28.28 5.22
N HIS A 268 -6.82 29.41 5.35
CA HIS A 268 -6.19 30.10 4.24
C HIS A 268 -4.67 29.91 4.35
N VAL A 269 -4.05 29.59 3.23
CA VAL A 269 -2.60 29.34 3.14
C VAL A 269 -2.04 30.22 2.03
N ILE A 270 -1.01 30.99 2.35
CA ILE A 270 -0.28 31.77 1.35
C ILE A 270 0.91 30.96 0.85
N ASN A 271 1.08 30.95 -0.47
CA ASN A 271 2.19 30.33 -1.16
C ASN A 271 2.62 31.20 -2.36
N ASP A 272 3.70 31.95 -2.16
CA ASP A 272 4.30 32.81 -3.19
C ASP A 272 5.42 32.10 -3.97
N GLY A 273 5.65 30.82 -3.70
CA GLY A 273 6.59 30.00 -4.43
C GLY A 273 6.22 29.86 -5.91
N VAL A 274 7.22 29.88 -6.79
CA VAL A 274 7.01 29.64 -8.24
C VAL A 274 6.69 28.17 -8.53
N ALA A 275 7.15 27.26 -7.66
CA ALA A 275 6.96 25.83 -7.82
C ALA A 275 5.50 25.42 -7.60
N ASP A 276 5.06 24.40 -8.33
CA ASP A 276 3.73 23.79 -8.21
C ASP A 276 3.66 22.80 -7.06
N VAL A 277 3.98 23.29 -5.88
CA VAL A 277 3.98 22.52 -4.63
C VAL A 277 3.29 23.36 -3.59
N ILE A 278 2.51 22.73 -2.72
CA ILE A 278 1.91 23.44 -1.60
C ILE A 278 2.99 23.63 -0.53
N LYS A 279 3.42 24.87 -0.36
CA LYS A 279 4.30 25.32 0.72
C LYS A 279 3.58 26.45 1.44
N ALA A 280 3.39 26.31 2.75
CA ALA A 280 2.80 27.37 3.55
C ALA A 280 3.88 28.41 3.91
N ASP A 281 3.86 29.56 3.24
CA ASP A 281 4.65 30.73 3.65
C ASP A 281 3.97 31.43 4.84
N SER A 282 2.63 31.45 4.85
CA SER A 282 1.81 31.74 6.03
C SER A 282 0.52 30.91 6.02
N MET A 283 -0.14 30.83 7.19
CA MET A 283 -1.37 30.08 7.37
C MET A 283 -2.27 30.79 8.39
N ASP A 284 -3.51 31.08 7.99
CA ASP A 284 -4.53 31.72 8.81
C ASP A 284 -5.73 30.78 8.98
N ILE A 285 -6.18 30.61 10.23
CA ILE A 285 -7.39 29.83 10.54
C ILE A 285 -8.58 30.78 10.41
N LEU A 286 -9.36 30.64 9.33
CA LEU A 286 -10.55 31.45 9.11
C LEU A 286 -11.73 30.97 9.98
N TYR A 287 -11.77 29.68 10.30
CA TYR A 287 -12.76 29.09 11.19
C TYR A 287 -12.23 27.81 11.85
N GLY A 288 -12.65 27.56 13.09
CA GLY A 288 -12.49 26.26 13.76
C GLY A 288 -11.06 25.98 14.20
N LYS A 289 -10.56 24.79 13.86
CA LYS A 289 -9.23 24.29 14.23
C LYS A 289 -8.38 23.99 13.00
N ASP A 290 -7.07 23.96 13.17
CA ASP A 290 -6.11 23.52 12.16
C ASP A 290 -5.90 22.00 12.08
N HIS A 291 -6.65 21.24 12.89
CA HIS A 291 -6.51 19.80 13.05
C HIS A 291 -7.81 19.11 13.45
N PHE A 292 -7.88 17.81 13.18
CA PHE A 292 -8.82 16.87 13.81
C PHE A 292 -8.06 15.63 14.30
N PHE A 293 -8.78 14.68 14.89
CA PHE A 293 -8.24 13.37 15.25
C PHE A 293 -8.88 12.29 14.38
N ASP A 294 -8.09 11.32 13.92
CA ASP A 294 -8.59 10.10 13.28
C ASP A 294 -8.09 8.88 14.06
N ARG A 295 -8.74 7.73 13.86
CA ARG A 295 -8.46 6.52 14.61
C ARG A 295 -7.85 5.45 13.71
N VAL A 296 -6.78 4.81 14.18
CA VAL A 296 -6.11 3.69 13.52
C VAL A 296 -5.78 2.64 14.56
N LEU A 297 -6.30 1.43 14.41
CA LEU A 297 -6.10 0.31 15.34
C LEU A 297 -6.38 0.67 16.82
N GLY A 298 -7.42 1.48 17.04
CA GLY A 298 -7.85 1.90 18.37
C GLY A 298 -7.05 3.07 18.99
N LEU A 299 -6.03 3.57 18.30
CA LEU A 299 -5.22 4.71 18.71
C LEU A 299 -5.65 5.97 17.95
N TRP A 300 -5.61 7.11 18.62
CA TRP A 300 -6.00 8.41 18.08
C TRP A 300 -4.79 9.20 17.62
N PHE A 301 -4.87 9.75 16.41
CA PHE A 301 -3.78 10.53 15.81
C PHE A 301 -4.29 11.90 15.41
N ARG A 302 -3.58 12.94 15.86
CA ARG A 302 -3.81 14.32 15.45
C ARG A 302 -3.35 14.51 14.00
N ILE A 303 -4.25 14.98 13.15
CA ILE A 303 -4.02 15.23 11.73
C ILE A 303 -4.21 16.72 11.45
N THR A 304 -3.15 17.37 10.96
CA THR A 304 -3.18 18.78 10.51
C THR A 304 -3.39 18.83 9.00
N LEU A 305 -3.13 19.95 8.31
CA LEU A 305 -3.17 20.01 6.83
C LEU A 305 -1.96 19.35 6.15
N PHE A 306 -0.77 19.57 6.72
CA PHE A 306 0.51 19.21 6.11
C PHE A 306 1.17 17.98 6.74
N SER A 307 0.69 17.52 7.90
CA SER A 307 1.24 16.31 8.50
C SER A 307 1.13 15.11 7.55
N PHE A 308 2.17 14.29 7.48
CA PHE A 308 2.07 13.02 6.78
C PHE A 308 1.16 12.07 7.57
N PHE A 309 0.19 11.50 6.87
CA PHE A 309 -0.71 10.47 7.37
C PHE A 309 -1.16 9.64 6.17
N GLN A 310 -1.35 8.33 6.36
CA GLN A 310 -1.69 7.44 5.26
C GLN A 310 -3.01 7.87 4.62
N THR A 311 -3.03 8.03 3.30
CA THR A 311 -4.21 8.62 2.64
C THR A 311 -5.41 7.69 2.58
N ASN A 312 -5.26 6.44 3.00
CA ASN A 312 -6.31 5.43 3.12
C ASN A 312 -6.28 4.88 4.55
N THR A 313 -7.11 5.42 5.45
CA THR A 313 -7.09 5.07 6.88
C THR A 313 -7.32 3.56 7.08
N LEU A 314 -8.35 2.99 6.44
CA LEU A 314 -8.69 1.57 6.60
C LEU A 314 -7.65 0.64 5.95
N GLY A 315 -7.03 1.05 4.85
CA GLY A 315 -5.90 0.32 4.27
C GLY A 315 -4.64 0.40 5.14
N ALA A 316 -4.43 1.52 5.83
CA ALA A 316 -3.33 1.69 6.77
C ALA A 316 -3.50 0.78 8.00
N GLU A 317 -4.73 0.59 8.50
CA GLU A 317 -4.99 -0.40 9.56
C GLU A 317 -4.56 -1.81 9.14
N VAL A 318 -4.84 -2.22 7.90
CA VAL A 318 -4.36 -3.51 7.37
C VAL A 318 -2.84 -3.56 7.31
N LEU A 319 -2.18 -2.49 6.84
CA LEU A 319 -0.72 -2.39 6.81
C LEU A 319 -0.12 -2.54 8.21
N TYR A 320 -0.61 -1.78 9.18
CA TYR A 320 -0.05 -1.77 10.52
C TYR A 320 -0.38 -3.03 11.32
N ASP A 321 -1.54 -3.66 11.09
CA ASP A 321 -1.83 -4.99 11.62
C ASP A 321 -0.80 -6.02 11.12
N ARG A 322 -0.38 -5.94 9.84
CA ARG A 322 0.68 -6.81 9.31
C ARG A 322 2.03 -6.55 9.97
N VAL A 323 2.41 -5.29 10.17
CA VAL A 323 3.62 -4.93 10.92
C VAL A 323 3.58 -5.51 12.33
N ARG A 324 2.46 -5.32 13.05
CA ARG A 324 2.29 -5.86 14.41
C ARG A 324 2.40 -7.38 14.43
N ARG A 325 1.71 -8.08 13.52
CA ARG A 325 1.76 -9.55 13.42
C ARG A 325 3.14 -10.07 13.05
N TYR A 326 3.90 -9.34 12.24
CA TYR A 326 5.27 -9.72 11.91
C TYR A 326 6.18 -9.56 13.12
N ALA A 327 6.00 -8.49 13.91
CA ALA A 327 6.69 -8.31 15.18
C ALA A 327 6.34 -9.44 16.17
N GLU A 328 5.04 -9.70 16.39
CA GLU A 328 4.56 -10.80 17.26
C GLU A 328 5.06 -12.19 16.82
N SER A 329 5.29 -12.40 15.52
CA SER A 329 5.86 -13.64 15.00
C SER A 329 7.38 -13.74 15.14
N ALA A 330 8.06 -12.61 15.34
CA ALA A 330 9.49 -12.56 15.58
C ALA A 330 9.81 -12.78 17.07
N ASP A 331 9.04 -12.14 17.96
CA ASP A 331 9.05 -12.41 19.40
C ASP A 331 7.72 -11.95 20.04
N SER A 332 7.40 -12.50 21.21
CA SER A 332 6.22 -12.16 22.00
C SER A 332 6.33 -10.80 22.71
N LYS A 333 7.54 -10.38 23.10
CA LYS A 333 7.81 -9.10 23.76
C LYS A 333 9.21 -8.60 23.44
N PHE A 334 9.33 -7.28 23.28
CA PHE A 334 10.60 -6.60 23.07
C PHE A 334 10.96 -5.76 24.30
N ASN A 335 12.25 -5.67 24.66
CA ASN A 335 12.71 -4.64 25.59
C ASN A 335 12.72 -3.30 24.86
N THR A 336 13.39 -3.23 23.70
CA THR A 336 13.55 -1.99 22.95
C THR A 336 13.32 -2.19 21.46
N VAL A 337 12.47 -1.34 20.86
CA VAL A 337 12.21 -1.30 19.41
C VAL A 337 12.67 0.05 18.87
N TYR A 338 13.37 0.04 17.73
CA TYR A 338 13.64 1.25 16.96
C TYR A 338 12.67 1.35 15.78
N ASP A 339 11.95 2.46 15.69
CA ASP A 339 11.11 2.82 14.54
C ASP A 339 11.83 3.94 13.78
N LEU A 340 12.52 3.59 12.71
CA LEU A 340 13.32 4.53 11.93
C LEU A 340 12.47 5.06 10.77
N TYR A 341 12.50 6.39 10.58
CA TYR A 341 11.59 7.12 9.69
C TYR A 341 10.14 7.09 10.21
N CYS A 342 9.97 7.27 11.52
CA CYS A 342 8.69 7.02 12.20
C CYS A 342 7.56 7.99 11.84
N GLY A 343 7.85 9.10 11.15
CA GLY A 343 6.87 10.14 10.86
C GLY A 343 6.19 10.65 12.13
N THR A 344 4.86 10.60 12.14
CA THR A 344 4.02 11.01 13.30
C THR A 344 3.87 9.93 14.37
N GLY A 345 4.72 8.89 14.34
CA GLY A 345 4.83 7.86 15.38
C GLY A 345 3.75 6.80 15.34
N THR A 346 3.11 6.58 14.18
CA THR A 346 2.00 5.62 14.05
C THR A 346 2.44 4.19 14.33
N ILE A 347 3.51 3.72 13.69
CA ILE A 347 4.08 2.39 13.90
C ILE A 347 4.60 2.26 15.34
N SER A 348 5.36 3.28 15.80
CA SER A 348 5.90 3.34 17.16
C SER A 348 4.83 3.06 18.23
N GLN A 349 3.68 3.73 18.13
CA GLN A 349 2.60 3.61 19.11
C GLN A 349 1.84 2.28 19.00
N ILE A 350 1.73 1.71 17.80
CA ILE A 350 1.14 0.37 17.60
C ILE A 350 2.01 -0.71 18.27
N LEU A 351 3.33 -0.57 18.16
CA LEU A 351 4.30 -1.51 18.75
C LEU A 351 4.56 -1.26 20.25
N ALA A 352 4.08 -0.15 20.80
CA ALA A 352 4.16 0.14 22.23
C ALA A 352 3.48 -0.95 23.09
N SER A 353 2.45 -1.60 22.56
CA SER A 353 1.73 -2.68 23.25
C SER A 353 2.54 -3.98 23.43
N VAL A 354 3.57 -4.19 22.59
CA VAL A 354 4.42 -5.39 22.59
C VAL A 354 5.87 -5.11 23.02
N SER A 355 6.16 -3.90 23.51
CA SER A 355 7.52 -3.43 23.79
C SER A 355 7.61 -2.73 25.15
N LYS A 356 8.72 -2.87 25.88
CA LYS A 356 8.96 -2.06 27.09
C LYS A 356 9.32 -0.63 26.76
N LYS A 357 9.97 -0.41 25.61
CA LYS A 357 10.37 0.90 25.11
C LYS A 357 10.36 0.90 23.57
N VAL A 358 9.90 2.00 22.99
CA VAL A 358 9.98 2.26 21.55
C VAL A 358 10.65 3.61 21.32
N ILE A 359 11.68 3.65 20.48
CA ILE A 359 12.36 4.87 20.07
C ILE A 359 12.07 5.14 18.60
N GLY A 360 11.31 6.19 18.33
CA GLY A 360 11.05 6.70 16.99
C GLY A 360 12.09 7.74 16.56
N VAL A 361 12.61 7.63 15.35
CA VAL A 361 13.53 8.62 14.76
C VAL A 361 12.95 9.17 13.47
N GLU A 362 12.85 10.49 13.38
CA GLU A 362 12.30 11.20 12.22
C GLU A 362 13.06 12.51 11.99
N ILE A 363 13.31 12.86 10.72
CA ILE A 363 14.10 14.05 10.37
C ILE A 363 13.28 15.34 10.47
N VAL A 364 11.96 15.25 10.31
CA VAL A 364 11.03 16.38 10.38
C VAL A 364 10.61 16.63 11.83
N GLU A 365 11.06 17.75 12.40
CA GLU A 365 10.80 18.13 13.79
C GLU A 365 9.30 18.26 14.09
N GLU A 366 8.53 18.82 13.16
CA GLU A 366 7.07 18.96 13.31
C GLU A 366 6.36 17.60 13.38
N ALA A 367 6.90 16.57 12.72
CA ALA A 367 6.37 15.22 12.79
C ALA A 367 6.70 14.56 14.15
N VAL A 368 7.88 14.82 14.70
CA VAL A 368 8.29 14.38 16.05
C VAL A 368 7.42 15.01 17.12
N GLU A 369 7.16 16.32 17.05
CA GLU A 369 6.27 16.98 18.00
C GLU A 369 4.83 16.44 17.90
N ALA A 370 4.34 16.18 16.69
CA ALA A 370 3.06 15.49 16.50
C ALA A 370 3.06 14.08 17.11
N ALA A 371 4.15 13.32 16.97
CA ALA A 371 4.29 11.98 17.54
C ALA A 371 4.24 12.00 19.08
N LYS A 372 4.93 12.96 19.72
CA LYS A 372 4.86 13.17 21.18
C LYS A 372 3.44 13.48 21.64
N LEU A 373 2.75 14.40 20.95
CA LEU A 373 1.36 14.74 21.26
C LEU A 373 0.42 13.54 21.11
N ASN A 374 0.60 12.72 20.06
CA ASN A 374 -0.17 11.51 19.84
C ASN A 374 0.06 10.49 20.96
N ALA A 375 1.31 10.26 21.37
CA ALA A 375 1.61 9.33 22.47
C ALA A 375 1.00 9.79 23.80
N ILE A 376 1.07 11.09 24.12
CA ILE A 376 0.38 11.66 25.30
C ILE A 376 -1.14 11.42 25.21
N HIS A 377 -1.74 11.69 24.05
CA HIS A 377 -3.18 11.50 23.84
C HIS A 377 -3.60 10.03 24.01
N ASN A 378 -2.77 9.10 23.53
CA ASN A 378 -2.98 7.66 23.65
C ASN A 378 -2.53 7.09 25.00
N LYS A 379 -2.02 7.92 25.92
CA LYS A 379 -1.52 7.52 27.24
C LYS A 379 -0.39 6.47 27.15
N LEU A 380 0.50 6.65 26.18
CA LEU A 380 1.66 5.79 25.96
C LEU A 380 2.91 6.47 26.54
N GLU A 381 3.38 5.95 27.67
CA GLU A 381 4.56 6.47 28.39
C GLU A 381 5.87 5.82 27.93
N ASN A 382 5.79 4.74 27.14
CA ASN A 382 6.92 3.95 26.68
C ASN A 382 7.36 4.27 25.23
N CYS A 383 6.92 5.39 24.66
CA CYS A 383 7.36 5.89 23.36
C CYS A 383 8.22 7.15 23.53
N GLU A 384 9.44 7.11 22.98
CA GLU A 384 10.35 8.25 22.89
C GLU A 384 10.55 8.63 21.41
N PHE A 385 10.62 9.92 21.10
CA PHE A 385 10.79 10.40 19.73
C PHE A 385 11.95 11.38 19.62
N ILE A 386 12.84 11.14 18.65
CA ILE A 386 14.06 11.91 18.42
C ILE A 386 13.97 12.55 17.04
N ALA A 387 14.07 13.89 17.01
CA ALA A 387 14.19 14.64 15.76
C ALA A 387 15.64 14.60 15.26
N GLY A 388 15.87 14.02 14.08
CA GLY A 388 17.20 13.97 13.47
C GLY A 388 17.32 13.01 12.29
N ASP A 389 18.41 13.18 11.55
CA ASP A 389 18.80 12.24 10.49
C ASP A 389 19.14 10.88 11.14
N VAL A 390 18.46 9.81 10.70
CA VAL A 390 18.72 8.43 11.15
C VAL A 390 20.21 8.10 11.14
N LEU A 391 20.96 8.53 10.11
CA LEU A 391 22.40 8.29 10.03
C LEU A 391 23.17 8.88 11.21
N LYS A 392 22.76 10.05 11.70
CA LYS A 392 23.42 10.75 12.81
C LYS A 392 22.91 10.27 14.16
N VAL A 393 21.60 10.14 14.32
CA VAL A 393 20.97 9.71 15.58
C VAL A 393 21.46 8.33 16.01
N LEU A 394 21.72 7.43 15.05
CA LEU A 394 22.28 6.11 15.35
C LEU A 394 23.67 6.14 16.02
N ASP A 395 24.43 7.24 15.94
CA ASP A 395 25.72 7.37 16.65
C ASP A 395 25.54 7.61 18.16
N ASP A 396 24.42 8.23 18.55
CA ASP A 396 24.13 8.59 19.93
C ASP A 396 23.33 7.50 20.67
N LEU A 397 22.72 6.58 19.92
CA LEU A 397 21.96 5.45 20.47
C LEU A 397 22.91 4.33 20.91
N THR A 398 23.12 4.21 22.22
CA THR A 398 24.03 3.20 22.82
C THR A 398 23.39 1.84 23.09
N GLU A 399 22.05 1.78 23.13
CA GLU A 399 21.32 0.54 23.37
C GLU A 399 21.16 -0.26 22.06
N LYS A 400 21.33 -1.58 22.14
CA LYS A 400 21.03 -2.47 21.01
C LYS A 400 19.53 -2.80 21.04
N PRO A 401 18.75 -2.49 19.99
CA PRO A 401 17.33 -2.84 19.94
C PRO A 401 17.15 -4.35 19.72
N ASP A 402 16.00 -4.87 20.12
CA ASP A 402 15.58 -6.25 19.83
C ASP A 402 14.95 -6.36 18.43
N LEU A 403 14.34 -5.27 17.95
CA LEU A 403 13.67 -5.15 16.66
C LEU A 403 13.91 -3.75 16.07
N ILE A 404 14.17 -3.70 14.77
CA ILE A 404 14.15 -2.45 13.99
C ILE A 404 12.99 -2.49 13.00
N VAL A 405 12.22 -1.42 12.94
CA VAL A 405 11.23 -1.17 11.89
C VAL A 405 11.72 -0.03 11.00
N LEU A 406 11.63 -0.23 9.69
CA LEU A 406 12.04 0.73 8.67
C LEU A 406 10.82 1.09 7.83
N ASP A 407 10.44 2.37 7.79
CA ASP A 407 9.47 2.91 6.81
C ASP A 407 10.09 4.07 6.01
N PRO A 408 11.14 3.81 5.22
CA PRO A 408 11.93 4.86 4.59
C PRO A 408 11.18 5.57 3.46
N PRO A 409 11.67 6.73 3.00
CA PRO A 409 11.13 7.41 1.83
C PRO A 409 11.20 6.53 0.57
N ARG A 410 10.54 6.99 -0.51
CA ARG A 410 10.45 6.22 -1.79
C ARG A 410 11.81 5.74 -2.31
N ASP A 411 12.89 6.47 -2.07
CA ASP A 411 14.23 6.11 -2.55
C ASP A 411 14.91 5.01 -1.73
N GLY A 412 14.25 4.49 -0.69
CA GLY A 412 14.76 3.47 0.22
C GLY A 412 15.68 4.06 1.29
N VAL A 413 16.40 3.20 1.99
CA VAL A 413 17.34 3.63 3.04
C VAL A 413 18.61 4.18 2.40
N ASN A 414 19.15 5.27 2.94
CA ASN A 414 20.45 5.76 2.52
C ASN A 414 21.52 4.66 2.73
N PRO A 415 22.40 4.35 1.76
CA PRO A 415 23.38 3.26 1.90
C PRO A 415 24.27 3.35 3.15
N LYS A 416 24.64 4.56 3.58
CA LYS A 416 25.43 4.75 4.81
C LYS A 416 24.60 4.46 6.06
N ALA A 417 23.33 4.87 6.08
CA ALA A 417 22.41 4.61 7.18
C ALA A 417 22.09 3.11 7.25
N LEU A 418 21.83 2.47 6.11
CA LEU A 418 21.60 1.04 6.02
C LEU A 418 22.77 0.25 6.59
N LYS A 419 24.01 0.63 6.23
CA LYS A 419 25.20 -0.01 6.82
C LYS A 419 25.21 0.11 8.36
N LYS A 420 24.99 1.29 8.93
CA LYS A 420 24.93 1.47 10.40
C LYS A 420 23.82 0.65 11.04
N ILE A 421 22.65 0.57 10.41
CA ILE A 421 21.53 -0.25 10.88
C ILE A 421 21.94 -1.74 10.95
N LEU A 422 22.65 -2.22 9.93
CA LEU A 422 23.12 -3.60 9.86
C LEU A 422 24.26 -3.88 10.85
N ASP A 423 25.10 -2.87 11.14
CA ASP A 423 26.18 -2.92 12.13
C ASP A 423 25.64 -3.01 13.58
N LEU A 424 24.40 -2.60 13.85
CA LEU A 424 23.73 -2.85 15.16
C LEU A 424 23.47 -4.34 15.42
N ASP A 425 23.53 -5.16 14.38
CA ASP A 425 23.42 -6.61 14.47
C ASP A 425 22.11 -7.11 15.14
N VAL A 426 21.00 -6.45 14.85
CA VAL A 426 19.68 -6.85 15.37
C VAL A 426 19.21 -8.18 14.75
N ASN A 427 18.53 -9.02 15.53
CA ASN A 427 18.05 -10.30 15.03
C ASN A 427 16.97 -10.16 13.96
N ASN A 428 16.03 -9.22 14.16
CA ASN A 428 14.87 -9.05 13.30
C ASN A 428 14.75 -7.60 12.78
N ILE A 429 14.39 -7.46 11.51
CA ILE A 429 14.06 -6.18 10.89
C ILE A 429 12.71 -6.31 10.19
N ILE A 430 11.79 -5.38 10.43
CA ILE A 430 10.58 -5.24 9.62
C ILE A 430 10.79 -4.06 8.67
N TYR A 431 10.67 -4.31 7.37
CA TYR A 431 10.82 -3.29 6.34
C TYR A 431 9.46 -3.04 5.69
N VAL A 432 8.94 -1.82 5.82
CA VAL A 432 7.76 -1.31 5.12
C VAL A 432 8.20 -0.48 3.91
N SER A 433 7.59 -0.67 2.74
CA SER A 433 7.98 0.05 1.53
C SER A 433 6.85 0.30 0.54
N CYS A 434 6.73 1.55 0.11
CA CYS A 434 5.83 1.97 -0.95
C CYS A 434 6.41 1.80 -2.37
N LYS A 435 7.66 1.31 -2.48
CA LYS A 435 8.36 1.14 -3.76
C LYS A 435 9.21 -0.14 -3.74
N PRO A 436 8.71 -1.24 -4.33
CA PRO A 436 9.37 -2.55 -4.26
C PRO A 436 10.73 -2.58 -4.95
N THR A 437 10.99 -1.67 -5.90
CA THR A 437 12.29 -1.59 -6.58
C THR A 437 13.39 -1.01 -5.68
N SER A 438 13.05 -0.07 -4.79
CA SER A 438 13.99 0.43 -3.78
C SER A 438 14.18 -0.62 -2.68
N LEU A 439 13.09 -1.25 -2.22
CA LEU A 439 13.13 -2.39 -1.31
C LEU A 439 14.06 -3.50 -1.83
N ALA A 440 13.90 -3.94 -3.09
CA ALA A 440 14.74 -5.00 -3.67
C ALA A 440 16.23 -4.67 -3.68
N ARG A 441 16.59 -3.39 -3.91
CA ARG A 441 17.98 -2.92 -3.81
C ARG A 441 18.50 -3.04 -2.37
N ASP A 442 17.69 -2.64 -1.40
CA ASP A 442 18.10 -2.64 0.00
C ASP A 442 18.15 -4.07 0.56
N LEU A 443 17.20 -4.93 0.15
CA LEU A 443 17.21 -6.37 0.44
C LEU A 443 18.49 -7.04 -0.04
N ASP A 444 18.98 -6.72 -1.23
CA ASP A 444 20.25 -7.25 -1.74
C ASP A 444 21.39 -7.00 -0.74
N ILE A 445 21.53 -5.76 -0.26
CA ILE A 445 22.56 -5.40 0.75
C ILE A 445 22.31 -6.10 2.10
N MET A 446 21.05 -6.23 2.51
CA MET A 446 20.69 -6.92 3.75
C MET A 446 21.01 -8.41 3.72
N LEU A 447 20.73 -9.08 2.59
CA LEU A 447 21.05 -10.49 2.39
C LEU A 447 22.56 -10.74 2.43
N ASP A 448 23.37 -9.85 1.82
CA ASP A 448 24.83 -9.91 1.95
C ASP A 448 25.33 -9.74 3.38
N SER A 449 24.53 -9.09 4.22
CA SER A 449 24.83 -8.87 5.65
C SER A 449 24.28 -9.98 6.55
N GLY A 450 23.85 -11.11 5.98
CA GLY A 450 23.44 -12.32 6.70
C GLY A 450 21.96 -12.37 7.11
N TYR A 451 21.13 -11.42 6.66
CA TYR A 451 19.69 -11.52 6.83
C TYR A 451 19.07 -12.46 5.79
N LYS A 452 17.87 -12.94 6.09
CA LYS A 452 16.97 -13.62 5.16
C LYS A 452 15.58 -13.03 5.26
N VAL A 453 14.89 -12.90 4.13
CA VAL A 453 13.46 -12.57 4.13
C VAL A 453 12.70 -13.81 4.58
N MET A 454 12.03 -13.72 5.72
CA MET A 454 11.26 -14.83 6.28
C MET A 454 9.83 -14.84 5.74
N ARG A 455 9.20 -13.66 5.76
CA ARG A 455 7.80 -13.45 5.38
C ARG A 455 7.67 -12.13 4.65
N THR A 456 6.80 -12.10 3.65
CA THR A 456 6.46 -10.84 2.99
C THR A 456 5.03 -10.85 2.50
N CYS A 457 4.39 -9.70 2.59
CA CYS A 457 3.06 -9.48 2.03
C CYS A 457 2.99 -8.12 1.35
N THR A 458 1.96 -7.95 0.53
CA THR A 458 1.62 -6.69 -0.13
C THR A 458 0.30 -6.18 0.42
N ILE A 459 0.13 -4.87 0.53
CA ILE A 459 -1.14 -4.23 0.87
C ILE A 459 -1.54 -3.33 -0.30
N ASP A 460 -2.75 -3.53 -0.81
CA ASP A 460 -3.34 -2.63 -1.81
C ASP A 460 -3.82 -1.33 -1.15
N LEU A 461 -2.88 -0.51 -0.68
CA LEU A 461 -3.21 0.75 -0.01
C LEU A 461 -3.89 1.76 -0.97
N PHE A 462 -3.67 1.61 -2.28
CA PHE A 462 -4.16 2.50 -3.32
C PHE A 462 -4.88 1.74 -4.44
N PRO A 463 -6.12 1.24 -4.19
CA PRO A 463 -6.94 0.60 -5.21
C PRO A 463 -7.07 1.44 -6.49
N CYS A 464 -7.16 0.77 -7.64
CA CYS A 464 -7.21 1.35 -9.00
C CYS A 464 -5.94 2.09 -9.47
N THR A 465 -4.89 2.20 -8.65
CA THR A 465 -3.60 2.81 -9.04
C THR A 465 -2.51 1.76 -9.26
N ALA A 466 -1.32 2.16 -9.70
CA ALA A 466 -0.15 1.28 -9.78
C ALA A 466 0.54 1.01 -8.43
N HIS A 467 0.16 1.72 -7.37
CA HIS A 467 0.87 1.72 -6.11
C HIS A 467 0.29 0.73 -5.11
N PHE A 468 1.15 0.29 -4.19
CA PHE A 468 0.89 -0.65 -3.10
C PHE A 468 2.00 -0.48 -2.07
N GLU A 469 1.79 -1.04 -0.88
CA GLU A 469 2.79 -1.14 0.18
C GLU A 469 3.26 -2.59 0.30
N THR A 470 4.53 -2.80 0.65
CA THR A 470 5.11 -4.12 0.90
C THR A 470 5.68 -4.15 2.31
N VAL A 471 5.41 -5.23 3.05
CA VAL A 471 6.00 -5.48 4.37
C VAL A 471 6.84 -6.74 4.30
N CYS A 472 8.11 -6.65 4.68
CA CYS A 472 9.03 -7.78 4.79
C CYS A 472 9.50 -7.95 6.23
N LEU A 473 9.41 -9.17 6.75
CA LEU A 473 10.13 -9.57 7.97
C LEU A 473 11.46 -10.21 7.56
N LEU A 474 12.56 -9.63 8.01
CA LEU A 474 13.90 -10.17 7.86
C LEU A 474 14.43 -10.69 9.19
N SER A 475 15.19 -11.79 9.14
CA SER A 475 15.89 -12.35 10.32
C SER A 475 17.35 -12.66 9.99
N LYS A 476 18.26 -12.39 10.92
CA LYS A 476 19.59 -13.02 10.93
C LYS A 476 19.45 -14.48 11.35
N GLY A 477 20.22 -15.36 10.71
CA GLY A 477 20.09 -16.80 10.90
C GLY A 477 20.43 -17.26 12.33
N ASP A 478 19.41 -17.45 13.15
CA ASP A 478 19.17 -18.63 14.00
C ASP A 478 17.71 -18.54 14.45
N VAL A 479 16.79 -18.89 13.53
CA VAL A 479 15.40 -19.09 13.93
C VAL A 479 15.41 -20.36 14.76
N LYS A 480 15.39 -20.22 16.09
CA LYS A 480 14.70 -21.21 16.92
C LYS A 480 13.35 -21.37 16.25
N SER A 481 13.18 -22.49 15.56
CA SER A 481 11.90 -22.92 15.05
C SER A 481 11.00 -23.21 16.25
N GLN A 482 10.55 -22.17 16.93
CA GLN A 482 9.22 -22.21 17.50
C GLN A 482 8.30 -22.28 16.30
N LYS A 483 8.03 -23.52 15.89
CA LYS A 483 6.74 -23.86 15.32
C LYS A 483 5.72 -23.08 16.14
N LEU A 484 5.08 -22.08 15.54
CA LEU A 484 3.88 -21.46 16.07
C LEU A 484 2.86 -22.58 16.33
N ARG A 485 2.88 -23.10 17.56
CA ARG A 485 1.72 -23.71 18.18
C ARG A 485 0.90 -22.52 18.62
N VAL A 486 -0.11 -22.20 17.83
CA VAL A 486 -1.22 -21.36 18.29
C VAL A 486 -1.95 -22.18 19.35
N GLU A 487 -1.68 -21.92 20.63
CA GLU A 487 -2.57 -22.35 21.70
C GLU A 487 -3.79 -21.43 21.68
N PHE A 488 -4.89 -21.94 21.14
CA PHE A 488 -6.21 -21.39 21.43
C PHE A 488 -6.62 -21.88 22.82
N SER A 489 -6.74 -20.98 23.80
CA SER A 489 -7.64 -21.23 24.93
C SER A 489 -9.05 -20.90 24.46
N LEU A 490 -9.85 -21.94 24.21
CA LEU A 490 -11.30 -21.86 24.08
C LEU A 490 -11.90 -22.56 25.29
N GLU A 491 -11.86 -21.89 26.44
CA GLU A 491 -12.96 -22.01 27.39
C GLU A 491 -14.01 -21.03 26.88
N ASP A 492 -15.21 -21.55 26.61
CA ASP A 492 -16.37 -20.89 25.98
C ASP A 492 -16.36 -20.85 24.44
N MET A 493 -16.50 -22.02 23.80
CA MET A 493 -17.39 -22.10 22.65
C MET A 493 -17.96 -23.52 22.49
N ASP A 494 -19.29 -23.52 22.49
CA ASP A 494 -20.22 -24.62 22.47
C ASP A 494 -19.87 -25.72 21.46
N THR A 495 -19.96 -26.95 21.94
CA THR A 495 -19.73 -28.20 21.20
C THR A 495 -20.93 -28.51 20.32
N ASP A 496 -20.75 -28.54 18.99
CA ASP A 496 -21.22 -29.71 18.23
C ASP A 496 -20.74 -29.73 16.77
N GLY A 497 -20.11 -30.87 16.44
CA GLY A 497 -20.21 -31.46 15.11
C GLY A 497 -19.02 -31.32 14.16
N PHE A 498 -17.93 -32.08 14.38
CA PHE A 498 -17.09 -32.59 13.27
C PHE A 498 -16.43 -33.93 13.65
N LYS A 499 -16.62 -34.94 12.80
CA LYS A 499 -16.20 -36.34 12.99
C LYS A 499 -14.66 -36.47 13.09
N GLN A 500 -14.20 -37.15 14.15
CA GLN A 500 -12.81 -37.50 14.42
C GLN A 500 -12.25 -38.53 13.42
N GLY A 501 -11.02 -38.28 12.93
CA GLY A 501 -10.19 -39.26 12.26
C GLY A 501 -8.80 -38.69 11.99
N ALA A 502 -7.75 -39.49 12.24
CA ALA A 502 -6.38 -39.08 11.98
C ALA A 502 -6.03 -39.08 10.48
N THR A 503 -5.24 -38.09 10.07
CA THR A 503 -4.76 -37.97 8.69
C THR A 503 -3.78 -39.09 8.34
N TYR A 504 -3.57 -39.34 7.04
CA TYR A 504 -2.56 -40.28 6.55
C TYR A 504 -1.14 -39.94 7.04
N ASN A 505 -0.84 -38.68 7.33
CA ASN A 505 0.45 -38.26 7.88
C ASN A 505 0.59 -38.71 9.33
N ALA A 506 -0.45 -38.48 10.14
CA ALA A 506 -0.47 -38.88 11.55
C ALA A 506 -0.29 -40.40 11.73
N ILE A 507 -0.95 -41.21 10.90
CA ILE A 507 -0.77 -42.68 10.91
C ILE A 507 0.67 -43.06 10.55
N ARG A 508 1.27 -42.43 9.55
CA ARG A 508 2.67 -42.73 9.13
C ARG A 508 3.69 -42.35 10.18
N ASP A 509 3.54 -41.18 10.78
CA ASP A 509 4.48 -40.66 11.76
C ASP A 509 4.42 -41.50 13.03
N TRP A 510 3.22 -41.86 13.48
CA TRP A 510 3.03 -42.73 14.65
C TRP A 510 3.62 -44.14 14.43
N ILE A 511 3.41 -44.75 13.26
CA ILE A 511 3.98 -46.08 12.95
C ILE A 511 5.50 -46.00 12.88
N LYS A 512 6.05 -44.94 12.28
CA LYS A 512 7.50 -44.74 12.21
C LYS A 512 8.11 -44.57 13.60
N GLU A 513 7.44 -43.85 14.48
CA GLU A 513 7.87 -43.64 15.87
C GLU A 513 7.80 -44.93 16.70
N LYS A 514 6.71 -45.68 16.58
CA LYS A 514 6.48 -46.88 17.40
C LYS A 514 7.19 -48.14 16.90
N TYR A 515 7.26 -48.33 15.58
CA TYR A 515 7.76 -49.58 14.96
C TYR A 515 9.05 -49.39 14.14
N GLY A 516 9.53 -48.16 13.96
CA GLY A 516 10.83 -47.89 13.31
C GLY A 516 10.85 -48.04 11.79
N TYR A 517 9.74 -48.40 11.14
CA TYR A 517 9.64 -48.52 9.68
C TYR A 517 8.52 -47.67 9.07
N ARG A 518 8.61 -47.43 7.75
CA ARG A 518 7.65 -46.59 7.01
C ARG A 518 6.56 -47.43 6.34
N VAL A 519 5.35 -46.88 6.32
CA VAL A 519 4.23 -47.36 5.49
C VAL A 519 3.85 -46.31 4.45
N THR A 520 3.33 -46.76 3.30
CA THR A 520 2.91 -45.87 2.21
C THR A 520 1.45 -45.46 2.37
N ASN A 521 1.00 -44.42 1.65
CA ASN A 521 -0.41 -44.07 1.61
C ASN A 521 -1.27 -45.20 1.01
N LEU A 522 -0.72 -45.98 0.07
CA LEU A 522 -1.40 -47.14 -0.48
C LEU A 522 -1.66 -48.22 0.58
N ASN A 523 -0.68 -48.49 1.45
CA ASN A 523 -0.84 -49.44 2.55
C ASN A 523 -1.95 -49.01 3.52
N ILE A 524 -1.98 -47.72 3.89
CA ILE A 524 -3.00 -47.17 4.79
C ILE A 524 -4.38 -47.20 4.14
N ALA A 525 -4.47 -46.88 2.86
CA ALA A 525 -5.73 -46.93 2.10
C ALA A 525 -6.28 -48.36 2.02
N GLN A 526 -5.43 -49.35 1.72
CA GLN A 526 -5.82 -50.77 1.67
C GLN A 526 -6.36 -51.27 3.02
N VAL A 527 -5.75 -50.84 4.14
CA VAL A 527 -6.21 -51.23 5.50
C VAL A 527 -7.48 -50.46 5.91
N LYS A 528 -7.58 -49.16 5.63
CA LYS A 528 -8.81 -48.37 5.86
C LYS A 528 -10.00 -48.98 5.10
N GLN A 529 -9.79 -49.42 3.86
CA GLN A 529 -10.80 -50.09 3.05
C GLN A 529 -11.25 -51.43 3.65
N LYS A 530 -10.31 -52.22 4.21
CA LYS A 530 -10.63 -53.49 4.92
C LYS A 530 -11.53 -53.28 6.13
N HIS A 531 -11.44 -52.11 6.79
CA HIS A 531 -12.24 -51.74 7.96
C HIS A 531 -13.43 -50.82 7.63
N GLY A 532 -13.80 -50.67 6.36
CA GLY A 532 -15.01 -49.92 5.95
C GLY A 532 -14.90 -48.39 6.05
N ILE A 533 -13.70 -47.83 6.22
CA ILE A 533 -13.46 -46.38 6.30
C ILE A 533 -13.16 -45.86 4.89
N ILE A 534 -14.14 -45.17 4.28
CA ILE A 534 -14.07 -44.69 2.89
C ILE A 534 -13.89 -43.17 2.86
N GLU A 535 -12.65 -42.71 2.65
CA GLU A 535 -12.33 -41.29 2.39
C GLU A 535 -12.06 -41.09 0.88
N ARG A 536 -13.13 -40.96 0.07
CA ARG A 536 -13.13 -40.63 -1.38
C ARG A 536 -12.55 -41.70 -2.33
N GLU A 537 -13.05 -41.72 -3.57
CA GLU A 537 -12.55 -42.62 -4.63
C GLU A 537 -11.09 -42.32 -4.99
N ASN A 538 -10.29 -43.38 -5.12
CA ASN A 538 -8.86 -43.29 -5.40
C ASN A 538 -8.62 -43.04 -6.90
N TYR A 539 -8.11 -41.86 -7.28
CA TYR A 539 -7.82 -41.48 -8.67
C TYR A 539 -6.57 -42.16 -9.26
N ASN A 540 -5.82 -42.92 -8.47
CA ASN A 540 -4.73 -43.78 -8.97
C ASN A 540 -5.27 -45.17 -9.34
N LYS A 541 -6.10 -45.24 -10.38
CA LYS A 541 -6.42 -46.51 -11.03
C LYS A 541 -5.19 -47.03 -11.78
N PRO A 542 -4.94 -48.35 -11.79
CA PRO A 542 -3.81 -48.93 -12.51
C PRO A 542 -3.87 -48.58 -14.00
N LYS A 543 -2.71 -48.29 -14.61
CA LYS A 543 -2.59 -47.92 -16.05
C LYS A 543 -2.95 -49.08 -17.01
N SER A 544 -3.21 -50.29 -16.49
CA SER A 544 -3.61 -51.49 -17.23
C SER A 544 -4.38 -52.46 -16.31
N PRO A 545 -5.37 -53.22 -16.82
CA PRO A 545 -6.11 -54.24 -16.06
C PRO A 545 -5.23 -55.33 -15.42
N ASP A 546 -4.03 -55.58 -15.97
CA ASP A 546 -3.12 -56.66 -15.52
C ASP A 546 -2.03 -56.20 -14.54
N SER A 547 -2.12 -54.96 -14.03
CA SER A 547 -1.14 -54.44 -13.07
C SER A 547 -1.34 -55.04 -11.67
N LYS A 548 -0.49 -56.01 -11.28
CA LYS A 548 -0.40 -56.49 -9.89
C LYS A 548 0.01 -55.34 -8.96
N GLN A 549 -0.92 -54.83 -8.15
CA GLN A 549 -0.57 -53.91 -7.06
C GLN A 549 0.14 -54.69 -5.94
N PRO A 550 1.29 -54.23 -5.43
CA PRO A 550 1.93 -54.87 -4.30
C PRO A 550 1.01 -54.80 -3.06
N GLY A 551 0.71 -55.96 -2.48
CA GLY A 551 -0.10 -56.05 -1.27
C GLY A 551 0.66 -55.57 -0.03
N CYS A 552 -0.05 -54.97 0.92
CA CYS A 552 0.51 -54.62 2.23
C CYS A 552 0.88 -55.90 3.00
N SER A 553 2.12 -56.01 3.48
CA SER A 553 2.59 -57.13 4.31
C SER A 553 1.83 -57.23 5.63
N GLU A 554 1.63 -58.43 6.18
CA GLU A 554 0.89 -58.63 7.43
C GLU A 554 1.41 -57.79 8.61
N GLU A 555 2.73 -57.64 8.71
CA GLU A 555 3.38 -56.80 9.72
C GLU A 555 2.95 -55.32 9.61
N LYS A 556 2.83 -54.80 8.39
CA LYS A 556 2.39 -53.43 8.14
C LYS A 556 0.89 -53.27 8.34
N VAL A 557 0.09 -54.31 8.06
CA VAL A 557 -1.34 -54.32 8.38
C VAL A 557 -1.56 -54.18 9.88
N LYS A 558 -0.88 -54.99 10.71
CA LYS A 558 -0.99 -54.91 12.18
C LYS A 558 -0.59 -53.54 12.73
N ALA A 559 0.50 -52.96 12.23
CA ALA A 559 0.93 -51.62 12.67
C ALA A 559 -0.06 -50.52 12.27
N ILE A 560 -0.71 -50.63 11.10
CA ILE A 560 -1.74 -49.68 10.67
C ILE A 560 -3.02 -49.87 11.49
N GLU A 561 -3.44 -51.09 11.78
CA GLU A 561 -4.60 -51.36 12.66
C GLU A 561 -4.35 -50.83 14.08
N ASP A 562 -3.13 -50.97 14.61
CA ASP A 562 -2.77 -50.44 15.93
C ASP A 562 -2.78 -48.91 15.95
N ALA A 563 -2.27 -48.26 14.89
CA ALA A 563 -2.36 -46.81 14.73
C ALA A 563 -3.82 -46.35 14.62
N MET A 564 -4.65 -47.07 13.88
CA MET A 564 -6.07 -46.75 13.71
C MET A 564 -6.85 -46.90 15.03
N ARG A 565 -6.54 -47.88 15.87
CA ARG A 565 -7.09 -47.97 17.24
C ARG A 565 -6.61 -46.83 18.13
N HIS A 566 -5.33 -46.47 18.06
CA HIS A 566 -4.79 -45.34 18.80
C HIS A 566 -5.50 -44.02 18.45
N PHE A 567 -5.81 -43.83 17.17
CA PHE A 567 -6.56 -42.67 16.67
C PHE A 567 -8.08 -42.86 16.66
N GLN A 568 -8.61 -43.91 17.32
CA GLN A 568 -10.04 -44.19 17.46
C GLN A 568 -10.81 -44.26 16.13
N MET A 569 -10.14 -44.76 15.09
CA MET A 569 -10.69 -44.90 13.74
C MET A 569 -11.41 -46.24 13.52
N ILE A 570 -11.05 -47.29 14.28
CA ILE A 570 -11.64 -48.65 14.25
C ILE A 570 -11.84 -49.21 15.65
#